data_AF-A0A2G8K7F8-F1
#
_entry.id   AF-A0A2G8K7F8-F1
#
_cell.length_a   1.000
_cell.length_b   1.000
_cell.length_c   1.000
_cell.angle_alpha   90.00
_cell.angle_beta   90.00
_cell.angle_gamma   90.00
#
_symmetry.space_group_name_H-M   'P 1'
#
loop_
_entity.id
_entity.type
_entity.pdbx_description
1 polymer ?
#
loop_
_entity_poly.entity_id
_entity_poly.type
_entity_poly.pdbx_seq_one_letter_code
_entity_poly.pdbx_strand_id
1 'polypeptide(L)'
;MGIPSQYEHLFSEPKNAELDEMVKAAVGKNSSYGEKMVAGLLASKNVHVQRDRIRQSIRRVDPDGVDTRKRVALHRRQYSVPGPNSLWHIDGNHKLIRWRYVIHGGIDGYSRIPVFLRCSTNNRAHTMLSAFKEGVLQYGLPWTVRSDKGGENTSVCAFMMAHPLRGPGRGPSLQEGVSTIRELKDFGEICSQYVLSSTH
;
A
#
# COMPACT_ATOMS: atom_id res chain seq x y z
N MET A 1 44.56 -9.83 -28.17
CA MET A 1 43.44 -8.96 -28.56
C MET A 1 42.68 -8.58 -27.30
N GLY A 2 42.77 -7.32 -26.88
CA GLY A 2 42.06 -6.82 -25.69
C GLY A 2 40.55 -6.77 -25.95
N ILE A 3 39.77 -7.15 -24.94
CA ILE A 3 38.32 -7.07 -24.95
C ILE A 3 37.92 -5.58 -25.10
N PRO A 4 36.98 -5.21 -25.99
CA PRO A 4 36.53 -3.83 -26.13
C PRO A 4 35.93 -3.29 -24.82
N SER A 5 36.42 -2.13 -24.40
CA SER A 5 36.02 -1.37 -23.21
C SER A 5 34.62 -0.72 -23.37
N GLN A 6 33.58 -1.52 -23.49
CA GLN A 6 32.20 -1.01 -23.57
C GLN A 6 31.49 -0.92 -22.20
N TYR A 7 32.24 -1.10 -21.11
CA TYR A 7 31.76 -1.02 -19.73
C TYR A 7 32.56 -0.02 -18.86
N GLU A 8 33.39 0.83 -19.45
CA GLU A 8 33.97 1.96 -18.75
C GLU A 8 32.88 3.03 -18.53
N HIS A 9 32.50 3.22 -17.25
CA HIS A 9 31.64 4.27 -16.70
C HIS A 9 30.12 4.02 -16.65
N LEU A 10 29.68 2.99 -15.92
CA LEU A 10 28.30 2.93 -15.39
C LEU A 10 28.00 4.07 -14.39
N PHE A 11 29.04 4.57 -13.72
CA PHE A 11 28.95 5.65 -12.75
C PHE A 11 29.95 6.75 -13.07
N SER A 12 29.48 7.98 -12.98
CA SER A 12 30.29 9.18 -12.85
C SER A 12 30.97 9.18 -11.49
N GLU A 13 32.23 9.62 -11.46
CA GLU A 13 33.01 9.75 -10.22
C GLU A 13 33.30 11.24 -9.90
N PRO A 14 32.27 12.07 -9.64
CA PRO A 14 32.49 13.46 -9.24
C PRO A 14 33.25 13.49 -7.91
N LYS A 15 34.05 14.54 -7.69
CA LYS A 15 34.70 14.72 -6.38
C LYS A 15 33.62 14.99 -5.33
N ASN A 16 33.88 14.63 -4.07
CA ASN A 16 32.89 14.81 -3.00
C ASN A 16 32.40 16.25 -2.88
N ALA A 17 33.27 17.26 -3.03
CA ALA A 17 32.88 18.67 -2.98
C ALA A 17 31.92 19.06 -4.12
N GLU A 18 32.17 18.56 -5.33
CA GLU A 18 31.30 18.80 -6.49
C GLU A 18 29.95 18.12 -6.31
N LEU A 19 29.95 16.86 -5.86
CA LEU A 19 28.73 16.14 -5.52
C LEU A 19 27.93 16.86 -4.44
N ASP A 20 28.59 17.37 -3.40
CA ASP A 20 27.95 18.08 -2.29
C ASP A 20 27.28 19.37 -2.76
N GLU A 21 27.89 20.14 -3.67
CA GLU A 21 27.26 21.32 -4.28
C GLU A 21 26.03 20.96 -5.14
N MET A 22 26.12 19.89 -5.93
CA MET A 22 24.99 19.41 -6.72
C MET A 22 23.83 18.95 -5.84
N VAL A 23 24.13 18.25 -4.74
CA VAL A 23 23.14 17.79 -3.76
C VAL A 23 22.56 18.97 -2.99
N LYS A 24 23.37 19.95 -2.62
CA LYS A 24 22.92 21.19 -1.95
C LYS A 24 21.96 21.98 -2.81
N ALA A 25 22.24 22.11 -4.10
CA ALA A 25 21.33 22.72 -5.05
C ALA A 25 20.02 21.93 -5.20
N ALA A 26 20.06 20.60 -5.12
CA ALA A 26 18.87 19.74 -5.20
C ALA A 26 18.00 19.87 -3.94
N VAL A 27 18.60 19.77 -2.75
CA VAL A 27 17.90 19.88 -1.47
C VAL A 27 17.39 21.32 -1.24
N GLY A 28 18.13 22.33 -1.70
CA GLY A 28 17.70 23.74 -1.64
C GLY A 28 16.44 24.03 -2.46
N LYS A 29 16.16 23.26 -3.53
CA LYS A 29 14.88 23.36 -4.27
C LYS A 29 13.71 22.79 -3.46
N ASN A 30 13.95 21.72 -2.72
CA ASN A 30 12.94 21.10 -1.87
C ASN A 30 13.61 20.24 -0.79
N SER A 31 13.47 20.63 0.47
CA SER A 31 14.05 19.93 1.62
C SER A 31 13.51 18.50 1.82
N SER A 32 12.40 18.14 1.17
CA SER A 32 11.86 16.78 1.18
C SER A 32 12.60 15.81 0.25
N TYR A 33 13.49 16.29 -0.62
CA TYR A 33 14.20 15.44 -1.58
C TYR A 33 15.15 14.45 -0.86
N GLY A 34 14.73 13.20 -0.85
CA GLY A 34 15.54 12.07 -0.43
C GLY A 34 16.47 11.56 -1.52
N GLU A 35 17.25 10.53 -1.17
CA GLU A 35 18.20 9.83 -2.02
C GLU A 35 17.69 9.57 -3.45
N LYS A 36 16.46 9.06 -3.60
CA LYS A 36 15.90 8.73 -4.93
C LYS A 36 15.68 9.95 -5.81
N MET A 37 15.16 11.05 -5.24
CA MET A 37 14.90 12.28 -5.97
C MET A 37 16.21 12.96 -6.39
N VAL A 38 17.18 12.99 -5.47
CA VAL A 38 18.52 13.49 -5.76
C VAL A 38 19.19 12.67 -6.86
N ALA A 39 19.12 11.34 -6.79
CA ALA A 39 19.65 10.45 -7.84
C ALA A 39 19.00 10.72 -9.21
N GLY A 40 17.68 10.91 -9.26
CA GLY A 40 16.98 11.25 -10.50
C GLY A 40 17.39 12.60 -11.08
N LEU A 41 17.58 13.63 -10.23
CA LEU A 41 18.05 14.95 -10.65
C LEU A 41 19.50 14.95 -11.15
N LEU A 42 20.36 14.12 -10.55
CA LEU A 42 21.72 13.94 -11.03
C LEU A 42 21.72 13.18 -12.36
N ALA A 43 20.91 12.13 -12.49
CA ALA A 43 20.76 11.38 -13.73
C ALA A 43 20.22 12.24 -14.88
N SER A 44 19.29 13.18 -14.62
CA SER A 44 18.81 14.13 -15.65
C SER A 44 19.90 15.11 -16.11
N LYS A 45 20.98 15.25 -15.34
CA LYS A 45 22.19 16.00 -15.70
C LYS A 45 23.30 15.09 -16.22
N ASN A 46 22.98 13.85 -16.56
CA ASN A 46 23.90 12.81 -17.01
C ASN A 46 24.98 12.41 -15.97
N VAL A 47 24.73 12.67 -14.68
CA VAL A 47 25.63 12.33 -13.57
C VAL A 47 25.05 11.13 -12.83
N HIS A 48 25.67 9.97 -13.00
CA HIS A 48 25.21 8.72 -12.42
C HIS A 48 26.12 8.35 -11.26
N VAL A 49 25.66 8.50 -10.01
CA VAL A 49 26.52 8.29 -8.84
C VAL A 49 26.00 7.12 -8.03
N GLN A 50 26.93 6.37 -7.42
CA GLN A 50 26.59 5.29 -6.50
C GLN A 50 25.67 5.80 -5.36
N ARG A 51 24.67 4.99 -5.03
CA ARG A 51 23.65 5.34 -4.02
C ARG A 51 24.26 5.72 -2.67
N ASP A 52 25.31 5.02 -2.25
CA ASP A 52 25.97 5.28 -0.98
C ASP A 52 26.72 6.61 -0.96
N ARG A 53 27.34 7.02 -2.09
CA ARG A 53 27.97 8.35 -2.20
C ARG A 53 26.94 9.47 -2.14
N ILE A 54 25.77 9.29 -2.77
CA ILE A 54 24.65 10.23 -2.67
C ILE A 54 24.16 10.33 -1.23
N ARG A 55 23.99 9.21 -0.52
CA ARG A 55 23.58 9.19 0.91
C ARG A 55 24.60 9.91 1.79
N GLN A 56 25.87 9.65 1.60
CA GLN A 56 26.94 10.31 2.35
C GLN A 56 26.95 11.82 2.08
N SER A 57 26.77 12.23 0.81
CA SER A 57 26.66 13.64 0.43
C SER A 57 25.46 14.33 1.08
N ILE A 58 24.26 13.73 1.01
CA ILE A 58 23.07 14.26 1.69
C ILE A 58 23.30 14.42 3.21
N ARG A 59 23.97 13.47 3.87
CA ARG A 59 24.30 13.57 5.30
C ARG A 59 25.27 14.71 5.62
N ARG A 60 26.22 15.01 4.73
CA ARG A 60 27.17 16.13 4.89
C ARG A 60 26.50 17.48 4.66
N VAL A 61 25.62 17.56 3.66
CA VAL A 61 24.99 18.80 3.19
C VAL A 61 23.77 19.20 4.01
N ASP A 62 22.99 18.22 4.47
CA ASP A 62 21.72 18.41 5.16
C ASP A 62 21.56 17.41 6.33
N PRO A 63 22.40 17.51 7.38
CA PRO A 63 22.29 16.62 8.55
C PRO A 63 20.95 16.79 9.27
N ASP A 64 20.46 18.03 9.41
CA ASP A 64 19.21 18.35 10.10
C ASP A 64 17.97 17.84 9.35
N GLY A 65 17.94 17.97 8.03
CA GLY A 65 16.85 17.43 7.22
C GLY A 65 16.89 15.89 7.17
N VAL A 66 18.06 15.26 7.26
CA VAL A 66 18.17 13.80 7.44
C VAL A 66 17.54 13.38 8.77
N ASP A 67 17.85 14.07 9.86
CA ASP A 67 17.31 13.71 11.18
C ASP A 67 15.82 14.04 11.32
N THR A 68 15.37 15.14 10.71
CA THR A 68 13.94 15.46 10.60
C THR A 68 13.19 14.36 9.85
N ARG A 69 13.73 13.87 8.73
CA ARG A 69 13.15 12.75 7.97
C ARG A 69 13.13 11.44 8.76
N LYS A 70 14.15 11.17 9.58
CA LYS A 70 14.15 10.01 10.50
C LYS A 70 13.08 10.14 11.58
N ARG A 71 12.84 11.35 12.12
CA ARG A 71 11.80 11.60 13.13
C ARG A 71 10.38 11.40 12.59
N VAL A 72 10.17 11.62 11.30
CA VAL A 72 8.89 11.39 10.60
C VAL A 72 8.73 9.93 10.16
N ALA A 73 9.73 9.07 10.35
CA ALA A 73 9.58 7.64 10.08
C ALA A 73 8.42 7.11 10.93
N LEU A 74 7.37 6.64 10.24
CA LEU A 74 6.14 6.14 10.85
C LEU A 74 6.51 5.14 11.96
N HIS A 75 6.27 5.52 13.22
CA HIS A 75 6.39 4.59 14.33
C HIS A 75 5.37 3.50 14.07
N ARG A 76 5.84 2.31 13.67
CA ARG A 76 4.96 1.22 13.25
C ARG A 76 4.14 0.81 14.46
N ARG A 77 2.88 1.21 14.51
CA ARG A 77 1.97 0.91 15.61
C ARG A 77 1.89 -0.62 15.74
N GLN A 78 1.93 -1.12 16.97
CA GLN A 78 1.71 -2.54 17.23
C GLN A 78 0.32 -2.91 16.74
N TYR A 79 0.27 -3.78 15.73
CA TYR A 79 -0.99 -4.24 15.17
C TYR A 79 -1.49 -5.40 16.02
N SER A 80 -2.64 -5.21 16.67
CA SER A 80 -3.29 -6.23 17.49
C SER A 80 -4.77 -6.33 17.10
N VAL A 81 -5.28 -7.56 17.04
CA VAL A 81 -6.69 -7.88 16.84
C VAL A 81 -7.12 -8.93 17.87
N PRO A 82 -8.40 -9.01 18.26
CA PRO A 82 -8.84 -9.80 19.41
C PRO A 82 -8.58 -11.32 19.34
N GLY A 83 -8.44 -11.89 18.14
CA GLY A 83 -8.23 -13.32 17.96
C GLY A 83 -8.43 -13.79 16.51
N PRO A 84 -8.23 -15.08 16.22
CA PRO A 84 -8.53 -15.66 14.91
C PRO A 84 -9.96 -15.37 14.48
N ASN A 85 -10.18 -15.15 13.20
CA ASN A 85 -11.49 -14.89 12.60
C ASN A 85 -12.20 -13.61 13.09
N SER A 86 -11.49 -12.75 13.84
CA SER A 86 -12.04 -11.47 14.29
C SER A 86 -12.05 -10.41 13.18
N LEU A 87 -11.03 -10.41 12.32
CA LEU A 87 -10.89 -9.45 11.23
C LEU A 87 -10.21 -10.11 10.04
N TRP A 88 -10.85 -10.11 8.88
CA TRP A 88 -10.21 -10.46 7.61
C TRP A 88 -9.83 -9.20 6.84
N HIS A 89 -8.60 -9.13 6.35
CA HIS A 89 -8.19 -8.14 5.35
C HIS A 89 -8.39 -8.72 3.98
N ILE A 90 -9.06 -7.99 3.10
CA ILE A 90 -9.27 -8.39 1.71
C ILE A 90 -8.69 -7.35 0.76
N ASP A 91 -8.10 -7.81 -0.35
CA ASP A 91 -7.44 -6.96 -1.33
C ASP A 91 -7.39 -7.62 -2.73
N GLY A 92 -7.35 -6.78 -3.76
CA GLY A 92 -7.19 -7.16 -5.17
C GLY A 92 -5.81 -6.74 -5.69
N ASN A 93 -4.94 -7.70 -5.99
CA ASN A 93 -3.60 -7.42 -6.50
C ASN A 93 -3.58 -7.36 -8.04
N HIS A 94 -3.28 -6.17 -8.56
CA HIS A 94 -3.27 -5.84 -9.99
C HIS A 94 -1.88 -5.88 -10.65
N LYS A 95 -0.83 -6.41 -10.00
CA LYS A 95 0.53 -6.45 -10.58
C LYS A 95 0.60 -7.20 -11.91
N LEU A 96 -0.31 -8.14 -12.15
CA LEU A 96 -0.39 -8.94 -13.37
C LEU A 96 -1.49 -8.49 -14.34
N ILE A 97 -2.04 -7.28 -14.16
CA ILE A 97 -3.14 -6.79 -14.99
C ILE A 97 -2.78 -6.67 -16.48
N ARG A 98 -1.48 -6.50 -16.80
CA ARG A 98 -0.98 -6.50 -18.19
C ARG A 98 -1.31 -7.82 -18.92
N TRP A 99 -1.34 -8.93 -18.20
CA TRP A 99 -1.73 -10.25 -18.71
C TRP A 99 -3.19 -10.59 -18.38
N ARG A 100 -3.98 -9.57 -18.00
CA ARG A 100 -5.39 -9.69 -17.60
C ARG A 100 -5.61 -10.54 -16.36
N TYR A 101 -4.61 -10.76 -15.52
CA TYR A 101 -4.76 -11.49 -14.26
C TYR A 101 -4.89 -10.54 -13.07
N VAL A 102 -5.88 -10.83 -12.22
CA VAL A 102 -6.12 -10.19 -10.93
C VAL A 102 -6.15 -11.27 -9.86
N ILE A 103 -5.35 -11.07 -8.81
CA ILE A 103 -5.30 -11.99 -7.67
C ILE A 103 -6.11 -11.39 -6.53
N HIS A 104 -7.24 -12.01 -6.22
CA HIS A 104 -8.09 -11.67 -5.07
C HIS A 104 -7.62 -12.44 -3.85
N GLY A 105 -7.38 -11.77 -2.74
CA GLY A 105 -6.86 -12.40 -1.53
C GLY A 105 -7.60 -11.95 -0.28
N GLY A 106 -7.70 -12.87 0.67
CA GLY A 106 -8.14 -12.59 2.04
C GLY A 106 -7.13 -13.16 3.04
N ILE A 107 -6.82 -12.41 4.09
CA ILE A 107 -5.91 -12.83 5.16
C ILE A 107 -6.56 -12.60 6.52
N ASP A 108 -6.46 -13.59 7.42
CA ASP A 108 -6.86 -13.41 8.81
C ASP A 108 -5.91 -12.45 9.54
N GLY A 109 -6.47 -11.42 10.17
CA GLY A 109 -5.74 -10.33 10.78
C GLY A 109 -4.93 -10.74 12.01
N TYR A 110 -5.30 -11.84 12.67
CA TYR A 110 -4.63 -12.35 13.87
C TYR A 110 -3.49 -13.30 13.50
N SER A 111 -3.84 -14.41 12.85
CA SER A 111 -2.92 -15.49 12.49
C SER A 111 -2.04 -15.18 11.29
N ARG A 112 -2.42 -14.19 10.46
CA ARG A 112 -1.79 -13.85 9.17
C ARG A 112 -1.87 -14.96 8.13
N ILE A 113 -2.73 -15.96 8.36
CA ILE A 113 -2.95 -17.05 7.42
C ILE A 113 -3.88 -16.57 6.29
N PRO A 114 -3.56 -16.86 5.02
CA PRO A 114 -4.48 -16.62 3.91
C PRO A 114 -5.74 -17.47 4.06
N VAL A 115 -6.91 -16.84 4.08
CA VAL A 115 -8.21 -17.50 4.16
C VAL A 115 -8.79 -17.82 2.78
N PHE A 116 -8.36 -17.08 1.74
CA PHE A 116 -8.54 -17.46 0.35
C PHE A 116 -7.51 -16.73 -0.53
N LEU A 117 -7.20 -17.33 -1.68
CA LEU A 117 -6.41 -16.71 -2.73
C LEU A 117 -6.91 -17.20 -4.09
N ARG A 118 -7.44 -16.29 -4.91
CA ARG A 118 -8.11 -16.61 -6.18
C ARG A 118 -7.53 -15.79 -7.31
N CYS A 119 -6.90 -16.45 -8.27
CA CYS A 119 -6.52 -15.82 -9.53
C CYS A 119 -7.74 -15.79 -10.47
N SER A 120 -7.97 -14.65 -11.11
CA SER A 120 -9.09 -14.43 -12.01
C SER A 120 -8.69 -13.53 -13.18
N THR A 121 -9.51 -13.53 -14.23
CA THR A 121 -9.27 -12.69 -15.42
C THR A 121 -10.01 -11.34 -15.37
N ASN A 122 -10.60 -10.99 -14.23
CA ASN A 122 -11.42 -9.79 -14.06
C ASN A 122 -11.40 -9.29 -12.60
N ASN A 123 -11.70 -8.00 -12.40
CA ASN A 123 -11.83 -7.39 -11.07
C ASN A 123 -13.30 -7.15 -10.68
N ARG A 124 -14.20 -8.09 -10.97
CA ARG A 124 -15.63 -7.90 -10.70
C ARG A 124 -15.97 -8.28 -9.26
N ALA A 125 -16.93 -7.56 -8.67
CA ALA A 125 -17.36 -7.79 -7.29
C ALA A 125 -17.93 -9.20 -7.03
N HIS A 126 -18.61 -9.79 -8.03
CA HIS A 126 -19.10 -11.16 -7.90
C HIS A 126 -17.97 -12.19 -7.75
N THR A 127 -16.84 -12.00 -8.46
CA THR A 127 -15.67 -12.89 -8.39
C THR A 127 -15.05 -12.84 -7.00
N MET A 128 -14.90 -11.62 -6.47
CA MET A 128 -14.39 -11.39 -5.13
C MET A 128 -15.31 -12.00 -4.07
N LEU A 129 -16.63 -11.78 -4.18
CA LEU A 129 -17.62 -12.37 -3.29
C LEU A 129 -17.60 -13.90 -3.33
N SER A 130 -17.41 -14.52 -4.50
CA SER A 130 -17.32 -15.98 -4.62
C SER A 130 -16.12 -16.53 -3.84
N ALA A 131 -14.94 -15.95 -4.03
CA ALA A 131 -13.74 -16.33 -3.30
C ALA A 131 -13.89 -16.11 -1.79
N PHE A 132 -14.52 -15.00 -1.40
CA PHE A 132 -14.84 -14.71 -0.01
C PHE A 132 -15.76 -15.76 0.62
N LYS A 133 -16.84 -16.14 -0.07
CA LYS A 133 -17.79 -17.16 0.40
C LYS A 133 -17.13 -18.53 0.55
N GLU A 134 -16.23 -18.91 -0.35
CA GLU A 134 -15.44 -20.14 -0.22
C GLU A 134 -14.60 -20.12 1.06
N GLY A 135 -13.94 -19.00 1.36
CA GLY A 135 -13.23 -18.81 2.62
C GLY A 135 -14.16 -18.92 3.83
N VAL A 136 -15.34 -18.28 3.79
CA VAL A 136 -16.35 -18.36 4.86
C VAL A 136 -16.84 -19.79 5.08
N LEU A 137 -17.01 -20.57 4.02
CA LEU A 137 -17.41 -21.98 4.13
C LEU A 137 -16.33 -22.82 4.82
N GLN A 138 -15.04 -22.50 4.63
CA GLN A 138 -13.92 -23.24 5.23
C GLN A 138 -13.61 -22.81 6.66
N TYR A 139 -13.58 -21.50 6.92
CA TYR A 139 -13.05 -20.92 8.18
C TYR A 139 -14.13 -20.26 9.05
N GLY A 140 -15.38 -20.25 8.59
CA GLY A 140 -16.49 -19.56 9.24
C GLY A 140 -16.56 -18.06 8.88
N LEU A 141 -17.67 -17.43 9.26
CA LEU A 141 -17.92 -16.01 8.98
C LEU A 141 -17.04 -15.12 9.87
N PRO A 142 -16.24 -14.19 9.32
CA PRO A 142 -15.43 -13.29 10.13
C PRO A 142 -16.27 -12.25 10.87
N TRP A 143 -15.78 -11.83 12.04
CA TRP A 143 -16.44 -10.80 12.84
C TRP A 143 -16.36 -9.41 12.19
N THR A 144 -15.32 -9.11 11.43
CA THR A 144 -15.21 -7.90 10.61
C THR A 144 -14.40 -8.17 9.35
N VAL A 145 -14.62 -7.37 8.33
CA VAL A 145 -13.81 -7.34 7.13
C VAL A 145 -13.21 -5.95 6.99
N ARG A 146 -11.98 -5.86 6.51
CA ARG A 146 -11.33 -4.60 6.13
C ARG A 146 -10.93 -4.69 4.67
N SER A 147 -11.32 -3.67 3.91
CA SER A 147 -10.94 -3.50 2.51
C SER A 147 -10.63 -2.03 2.23
N ASP A 148 -10.03 -1.78 1.08
CA ASP A 148 -10.02 -0.45 0.49
C ASP A 148 -11.39 -0.14 -0.17
N LYS A 149 -11.50 1.09 -0.70
CA LYS A 149 -12.67 1.57 -1.46
C LYS A 149 -12.67 1.04 -2.90
N GLY A 150 -12.63 -0.28 -3.04
CA GLY A 150 -12.67 -0.97 -4.32
C GLY A 150 -14.08 -1.34 -4.75
N GLY A 151 -14.38 -1.15 -6.04
CA GLY A 151 -15.66 -1.58 -6.62
C GLY A 151 -15.87 -3.10 -6.50
N GLU A 152 -14.78 -3.87 -6.49
CA GLU A 152 -14.79 -5.32 -6.29
C GLU A 152 -15.21 -5.74 -4.87
N ASN A 153 -15.06 -4.88 -3.87
CA ASN A 153 -15.39 -5.21 -2.48
C ASN A 153 -16.85 -4.92 -2.11
N THR A 154 -17.59 -4.23 -2.99
CA THR A 154 -19.00 -3.82 -2.78
C THR A 154 -19.92 -5.00 -2.47
N SER A 155 -19.82 -6.10 -3.22
CA SER A 155 -20.64 -7.30 -2.99
C SER A 155 -20.30 -8.03 -1.70
N VAL A 156 -19.04 -7.99 -1.25
CA VAL A 156 -18.64 -8.51 0.07
C VAL A 156 -19.23 -7.64 1.17
N CYS A 157 -19.19 -6.31 1.03
CA CYS A 157 -19.81 -5.39 1.98
C CYS A 157 -21.31 -5.68 2.15
N ALA A 158 -22.05 -5.75 1.04
CA ALA A 158 -23.48 -6.06 1.05
C ALA A 158 -23.77 -7.42 1.71
N PHE A 159 -22.98 -8.45 1.37
CA PHE A 159 -23.09 -9.78 1.99
C PHE A 159 -22.88 -9.72 3.51
N MET A 160 -21.84 -9.02 3.98
CA MET A 160 -21.55 -8.89 5.40
C MET A 160 -22.57 -8.03 6.16
N MET A 161 -23.28 -7.11 5.50
CA MET A 161 -24.37 -6.34 6.14
C MET A 161 -25.66 -7.15 6.25
N ALA A 162 -25.99 -7.94 5.22
CA ALA A 162 -27.25 -8.69 5.16
C ALA A 162 -27.18 -10.09 5.80
N HIS A 163 -26.02 -10.54 6.29
CA HIS A 163 -25.84 -11.92 6.73
C HIS A 163 -26.67 -12.26 7.99
N PRO A 164 -27.52 -13.30 7.99
CA PRO A 164 -28.40 -13.62 9.12
C PRO A 164 -27.69 -13.90 10.46
N LEU A 165 -26.47 -14.45 10.40
CA LEU A 165 -25.64 -14.71 11.59
C LEU A 165 -25.09 -13.43 12.26
N ARG A 166 -25.36 -12.25 11.69
CA ARG A 166 -25.01 -10.95 12.25
C ARG A 166 -26.26 -10.35 12.88
N GLY A 167 -26.54 -10.77 14.11
CA GLY A 167 -27.71 -10.30 14.85
C GLY A 167 -27.83 -8.76 14.90
N PRO A 168 -29.04 -8.23 15.17
CA PRO A 168 -29.32 -6.80 15.15
C PRO A 168 -28.40 -6.01 16.11
N GLY A 169 -27.91 -4.85 15.68
CA GLY A 169 -27.15 -3.90 16.52
C GLY A 169 -25.62 -4.10 16.58
N ARG A 170 -25.02 -4.93 15.72
CA ARG A 170 -23.55 -5.06 15.65
C ARG A 170 -22.94 -3.92 14.83
N GLY A 171 -21.88 -3.28 15.34
CA GLY A 171 -21.19 -2.15 14.70
C GLY A 171 -20.64 -2.43 13.29
N PRO A 172 -20.09 -1.42 12.59
CA PRO A 172 -19.82 -1.50 11.15
C PRO A 172 -18.98 -2.72 10.76
N SER A 173 -19.55 -3.52 9.85
CA SER A 173 -19.04 -4.79 9.35
C SER A 173 -17.78 -4.66 8.52
N LEU A 174 -17.65 -3.51 7.86
CA LEU A 174 -16.55 -3.14 7.00
C LEU A 174 -15.82 -1.94 7.62
N GLN A 175 -14.54 -2.10 7.87
CA GLN A 175 -13.66 -0.98 8.21
C GLN A 175 -12.91 -0.59 6.94
N GLU A 176 -12.90 0.69 6.58
CA GLU A 176 -12.01 1.16 5.53
C GLU A 176 -10.55 1.04 5.99
N GLY A 177 -9.68 0.65 5.07
CA GLY A 177 -8.23 0.81 5.22
C GLY A 177 -7.81 2.28 5.17
N VAL A 178 -8.30 3.13 6.08
CA VAL A 178 -7.73 4.47 6.26
C VAL A 178 -6.44 4.31 7.05
N SER A 179 -5.32 4.79 6.52
CA SER A 179 -4.04 4.87 7.24
C SER A 179 -4.08 5.84 8.44
N THR A 180 -5.23 6.45 8.71
CA THR A 180 -5.44 7.41 9.79
C THR A 180 -6.75 7.11 10.51
N ILE A 181 -6.61 6.72 11.78
CA ILE A 181 -7.66 6.74 12.79
C ILE A 181 -8.09 8.19 12.99
N ARG A 182 -9.07 8.65 12.21
CA ARG A 182 -9.93 9.79 12.55
C ARG A 182 -11.16 9.69 11.65
N GLU A 183 -12.32 9.84 12.29
CA GLU A 183 -13.67 9.89 11.71
C GLU A 183 -14.32 8.52 11.38
N LEU A 184 -14.71 7.83 12.45
CA LEU A 184 -15.61 6.68 12.46
C LEU A 184 -17.09 7.06 12.57
N LYS A 185 -17.48 8.33 12.34
CA LYS A 185 -18.86 8.80 12.58
C LYS A 185 -19.74 8.98 11.33
N ASP A 186 -19.16 9.12 10.14
CA ASP A 186 -19.94 9.61 8.99
C ASP A 186 -20.34 8.52 7.98
N PHE A 187 -19.99 7.24 8.22
CA PHE A 187 -20.22 6.18 7.24
C PHE A 187 -21.60 5.51 7.31
N GLY A 188 -22.30 5.61 8.45
CA GLY A 188 -23.67 5.10 8.58
C GLY A 188 -24.64 5.77 7.59
N GLU A 189 -24.39 7.03 7.23
CA GLU A 189 -25.21 7.79 6.29
C GLU A 189 -24.90 7.45 4.82
N ILE A 190 -23.64 7.17 4.48
CA ILE A 190 -23.21 6.98 3.09
C ILE A 190 -23.61 5.60 2.55
N CYS A 191 -23.48 4.52 3.34
CA CYS A 191 -23.95 3.20 2.91
C CYS A 191 -25.48 3.14 2.77
N SER A 192 -26.22 3.91 3.58
CA SER A 192 -27.67 4.02 3.42
C SER A 192 -28.05 4.77 2.13
N GLN A 193 -27.25 5.76 1.71
CA GLN A 193 -27.50 6.50 0.46
C GLN A 193 -27.22 5.67 -0.81
N TYR A 194 -26.19 4.82 -0.81
CA TYR A 194 -25.88 3.98 -1.99
C TYR A 194 -26.82 2.79 -2.19
N VAL A 195 -27.39 2.24 -1.10
CA VAL A 195 -28.41 1.18 -1.20
C VAL A 195 -29.72 1.75 -1.76
N LEU A 196 -30.07 2.99 -1.44
CA LEU A 196 -31.28 3.65 -1.93
C LEU A 196 -31.18 4.14 -3.39
N SER A 197 -29.96 4.31 -3.94
CA SER A 197 -29.78 4.75 -5.33
C SER A 197 -29.74 3.60 -6.36
N SER A 198 -29.85 2.35 -5.92
CA SER A 198 -29.82 1.16 -6.80
C SER A 198 -31.17 0.47 -6.93
N THR A 199 -32.23 1.08 -6.38
CA THR A 199 -33.63 0.70 -6.60
C THR A 199 -34.35 1.84 -7.33
N HIS A 200 -33.97 2.09 -8.58
CA HIS A 200 -34.83 2.62 -9.64
C HIS A 200 -34.24 2.28 -11.01
#